data_AF-A0A7V5IZZ8-F1
#
_entry.id   AF-A0A7V5IZZ8-F1
#
_cell.length_a   1.000
_cell.length_b   1.000
_cell.length_c   1.000
_cell.angle_alpha   90.00
_cell.angle_beta   90.00
_cell.angle_gamma   90.00
#
_symmetry.space_group_name_H-M   'P 1'
#
loop_
_entity.id
_entity.type
_entity.pdbx_description
1 polymer ?
#
loop_
_entity_poly.entity_id
_entity_poly.type
_entity_poly.pdbx_seq_one_letter_code
_entity_poly.pdbx_strand_id
1 'polypeptide(L)'
;MEENNLESDSLKIKGVSPLRGSVPLQADVSLTNFLITLSIILNKKISLKADFLNPEVADYVHLLNNYGLSIHSYGDSAFIHGDLTVNESFVLSSNKLYEKYIILLVLSKRGYINLSEDKEFVDFFSYLGFLCKKDLNGTLIYNKVSRKKSTITFYS
;
A
#
# COMPACT_ATOMS: atom_id res chain seq x y z
N MET A 1 -25.12 9.74 34.64
CA MET A 1 -23.84 9.40 34.00
C MET A 1 -23.76 7.90 34.05
N GLU A 2 -24.19 7.24 32.98
CA GLU A 2 -24.11 5.79 32.86
C GLU A 2 -22.76 5.45 32.23
N GLU A 3 -21.99 4.62 32.93
CA GLU A 3 -20.72 4.08 32.47
C GLU A 3 -21.00 3.05 31.38
N ASN A 4 -20.60 3.35 30.14
CA ASN A 4 -20.60 2.37 29.06
C ASN A 4 -19.51 1.33 29.35
N ASN A 5 -19.92 0.18 29.89
CA ASN A 5 -19.12 -1.03 29.94
C ASN A 5 -18.80 -1.49 28.51
N LEU A 6 -17.59 -1.20 28.04
CA LEU A 6 -17.01 -1.89 26.89
C LEU A 6 -16.71 -3.32 27.33
N GLU A 7 -17.63 -4.24 27.04
CA GLU A 7 -17.36 -5.68 27.13
C GLU A 7 -16.14 -5.98 26.25
N SER A 8 -15.01 -6.26 26.87
CA SER A 8 -13.83 -6.72 26.17
C SER A 8 -13.98 -8.21 25.92
N ASP A 9 -13.93 -8.61 24.66
CA ASP A 9 -13.95 -10.02 24.27
C ASP A 9 -12.81 -10.75 24.99
N SER A 10 -13.15 -11.70 25.86
CA SER A 10 -12.18 -12.45 26.65
C SER A 10 -12.10 -13.90 26.19
N LEU A 11 -10.89 -14.34 25.83
CA LEU A 11 -10.63 -15.69 25.37
C LEU A 11 -10.16 -16.56 26.54
N LYS A 12 -10.99 -17.53 26.96
CA LYS A 12 -10.63 -18.48 28.02
C LYS A 12 -9.89 -19.68 27.44
N ILE A 13 -8.57 -19.70 27.58
CA ILE A 13 -7.70 -20.79 27.12
C ILE A 13 -7.55 -21.83 28.24
N LYS A 14 -7.82 -23.11 27.97
CA LYS A 14 -7.57 -24.23 28.90
C LYS A 14 -6.49 -25.15 28.32
N GLY A 15 -5.33 -25.22 28.97
CA GLY A 15 -4.24 -26.11 28.57
C GLY A 15 -4.46 -27.52 29.11
N VAL A 16 -5.17 -28.36 28.37
CA VAL A 16 -5.49 -29.75 28.80
C VAL A 16 -4.91 -30.81 27.88
N SER A 17 -4.33 -30.44 26.73
CA SER A 17 -3.86 -31.39 25.72
C SER A 17 -2.66 -30.85 24.93
N PRO A 18 -1.72 -31.73 24.53
CA PRO A 18 -0.62 -31.33 23.66
C PRO A 18 -1.14 -30.95 22.27
N LEU A 19 -0.65 -29.85 21.71
CA LEU A 19 -0.95 -29.44 20.33
C LEU A 19 -0.33 -30.47 19.37
N ARG A 20 -1.18 -31.12 18.58
CA ARG A 20 -0.77 -32.05 17.51
C ARG A 20 -1.56 -31.74 16.26
N GLY A 21 -0.88 -31.57 15.13
CA GLY A 21 -1.50 -31.27 13.85
C GLY A 21 -0.56 -30.50 12.93
N SER A 22 -1.02 -30.24 11.70
CA SER A 22 -0.34 -29.40 10.72
C SER A 22 -1.14 -28.10 10.55
N VAL A 23 -0.45 -26.96 10.59
CA VAL A 23 -1.03 -25.66 10.26
C VAL A 23 -0.49 -25.24 8.89
N PRO A 24 -1.35 -24.98 7.90
CA PRO A 24 -0.89 -24.44 6.63
C PRO A 24 -0.35 -23.01 6.84
N LEU A 25 0.80 -22.72 6.24
CA LEU A 25 1.34 -21.37 6.24
C LEU A 25 0.53 -20.52 5.24
N GLN A 26 0.14 -19.32 5.67
CA GLN A 26 -0.45 -18.30 4.80
C GLN A 26 0.68 -17.48 4.14
N ALA A 27 0.39 -16.84 3.00
CA ALA A 27 1.40 -15.97 2.42
C ALA A 27 1.57 -14.69 3.23
N ASP A 28 2.72 -14.06 3.00
CA ASP A 28 3.07 -12.81 3.64
C ASP A 28 2.21 -11.66 3.08
N VAL A 29 1.51 -10.96 3.98
CA VAL A 29 0.63 -9.83 3.64
C VAL A 29 1.41 -8.69 2.98
N SER A 30 2.61 -8.39 3.49
CA SER A 30 3.42 -7.29 2.98
C SER A 30 3.89 -7.56 1.56
N LEU A 31 4.35 -8.79 1.29
CA LEU A 31 4.72 -9.25 -0.03
C LEU A 31 3.53 -9.23 -0.99
N THR A 32 2.35 -9.67 -0.53
CA THR A 32 1.13 -9.66 -1.34
C THR A 32 0.74 -8.24 -1.75
N ASN A 33 0.71 -7.30 -0.79
CA ASN A 33 0.42 -5.90 -1.06
C ASN A 33 1.47 -5.26 -1.99
N PHE A 34 2.76 -5.61 -1.83
CA PHE A 34 3.82 -5.18 -2.74
C PHE A 34 3.60 -5.69 -4.17
N LEU A 35 3.26 -6.97 -4.34
CA LEU A 35 3.01 -7.56 -5.67
C LEU A 35 1.79 -6.94 -6.34
N ILE A 36 0.71 -6.67 -5.58
CA ILE A 36 -0.45 -5.92 -6.07
C ILE A 36 0.01 -4.54 -6.57
N THR A 37 0.77 -3.80 -5.77
CA THR A 37 1.28 -2.47 -6.15
C THR A 37 2.09 -2.52 -7.44
N LEU A 38 3.03 -3.47 -7.51
CA LEU A 38 3.91 -3.65 -8.66
C LEU A 38 3.11 -4.01 -9.92
N SER A 39 2.06 -4.83 -9.79
CA SER A 39 1.16 -5.18 -10.90
C SER A 39 0.49 -3.96 -11.53
N ILE A 40 0.03 -3.04 -10.68
CA ILE A 40 -0.63 -1.80 -11.10
C ILE A 40 0.39 -0.90 -11.79
N ILE A 41 1.58 -0.75 -11.21
CA ILE A 41 2.69 0.04 -11.79
C ILE A 41 3.01 -0.45 -13.20
N LEU A 42 3.23 -1.77 -13.37
CA LEU A 42 3.61 -2.38 -14.64
C LEU A 42 2.47 -2.50 -15.64
N ASN A 43 1.22 -2.24 -15.23
CA ASN A 43 0.02 -2.47 -16.03
C ASN A 43 -0.06 -3.93 -16.56
N LYS A 44 0.37 -4.89 -15.75
CA LYS A 44 0.35 -6.31 -16.10
C LYS A 44 -0.73 -7.05 -15.34
N LYS A 45 -1.43 -7.94 -16.05
CA LYS A 45 -2.34 -8.88 -15.41
C LYS A 45 -1.51 -9.84 -14.55
N ILE A 46 -1.77 -9.85 -13.24
CA ILE A 46 -1.15 -10.81 -12.32
C ILE A 46 -2.22 -11.76 -11.80
N SER A 47 -1.92 -13.06 -11.83
CA SER A 47 -2.68 -14.07 -11.09
C SER A 47 -1.97 -14.26 -9.77
N LEU A 48 -2.54 -13.72 -8.69
CA LEU A 48 -2.08 -13.98 -7.34
C LEU A 48 -2.88 -15.19 -6.81
N LYS A 49 -2.26 -16.37 -6.91
CA LYS A 49 -2.83 -17.58 -6.32
C LYS A 49 -2.70 -17.49 -4.80
N ALA A 50 -3.84 -17.59 -4.12
CA ALA A 50 -4.05 -17.39 -2.69
C ALA A 50 -3.96 -15.92 -2.20
N ASP A 51 -4.72 -15.66 -1.13
CA ASP A 51 -4.59 -14.53 -0.18
C ASP A 51 -5.48 -13.27 -0.30
N PHE A 52 -6.51 -13.25 -1.16
CA PHE A 52 -7.60 -12.27 -1.00
C PHE A 52 -8.52 -12.56 0.20
N LEU A 53 -8.32 -13.68 0.89
CA LEU A 53 -9.04 -14.03 2.12
C LEU A 53 -8.39 -13.39 3.37
N ASN A 54 -7.19 -12.84 3.25
CA ASN A 54 -6.57 -12.16 4.37
C ASN A 54 -7.22 -10.77 4.55
N PRO A 55 -7.77 -10.44 5.74
CA PRO A 55 -8.41 -9.15 5.98
C PRO A 55 -7.52 -7.95 5.71
N GLU A 56 -6.22 -8.03 5.99
CA GLU A 56 -5.28 -6.92 5.76
C GLU A 56 -5.01 -6.68 4.28
N VAL A 57 -5.01 -7.74 3.46
CA VAL A 57 -4.93 -7.63 2.00
C VAL A 57 -6.24 -7.05 1.45
N ALA A 58 -7.38 -7.47 2.00
CA ALA A 58 -8.69 -6.92 1.62
C ALA A 58 -8.78 -5.43 1.94
N ASP A 59 -8.33 -4.99 3.11
CA ASP A 59 -8.28 -3.58 3.50
C ASP A 59 -7.40 -2.76 2.54
N TYR A 60 -6.26 -3.31 2.14
CA TYR A 60 -5.37 -2.67 1.16
C TYR A 60 -6.05 -2.53 -0.21
N VAL A 61 -6.73 -3.57 -0.68
CA VAL A 61 -7.50 -3.54 -1.94
C VAL A 61 -8.64 -2.53 -1.86
N HIS A 62 -9.37 -2.47 -0.75
CA HIS A 62 -10.43 -1.48 -0.52
C HIS A 62 -9.89 -0.06 -0.56
N LEU A 63 -8.74 0.19 0.04
CA LEU A 63 -8.07 1.49 -0.01
C LEU A 63 -7.70 1.88 -1.46
N LEU A 64 -7.14 0.96 -2.23
CA LEU A 64 -6.84 1.19 -3.64
C LEU A 64 -8.09 1.45 -4.48
N ASN A 65 -9.20 0.78 -4.16
CA ASN A 65 -10.49 1.03 -4.80
C ASN A 65 -11.05 2.42 -4.47
N ASN A 66 -10.90 2.88 -3.23
CA ASN A 66 -11.23 4.26 -2.84
C ASN A 66 -10.39 5.31 -3.57
N TYR A 67 -9.21 4.90 -4.07
CA TYR A 67 -8.32 5.71 -4.88
C TYR A 67 -8.59 5.61 -6.40
N GLY A 68 -9.75 5.09 -6.80
CA GLY A 68 -10.24 5.09 -8.18
C GLY A 68 -9.90 3.83 -8.97
N LEU A 69 -9.12 2.92 -8.42
CA LEU A 69 -8.89 1.62 -9.04
C LEU A 69 -10.14 0.74 -8.90
N SER A 70 -10.30 -0.21 -9.81
CA SER A 70 -11.33 -1.23 -9.77
C SER A 70 -10.64 -2.58 -9.73
N ILE A 71 -10.35 -3.03 -8.51
CA ILE A 71 -9.72 -4.31 -8.23
C ILE A 71 -10.82 -5.29 -7.80
N HIS A 72 -11.06 -6.29 -8.65
CA HIS A 72 -12.02 -7.35 -8.39
C HIS A 72 -11.32 -8.69 -8.26
N SER A 73 -11.48 -9.34 -7.11
CA SER A 73 -11.00 -10.70 -6.87
C SER A 73 -12.02 -11.73 -7.37
N TYR A 74 -11.53 -12.75 -8.06
CA TYR A 74 -12.29 -13.91 -8.54
C TYR A 74 -11.51 -15.17 -8.15
N GLY A 75 -11.81 -15.70 -6.97
CA GLY A 75 -11.05 -16.82 -6.39
C GLY A 75 -9.57 -16.45 -6.20
N ASP A 76 -8.70 -17.17 -6.91
CA ASP A 76 -7.23 -17.07 -6.87
C ASP A 76 -6.66 -16.07 -7.90
N SER A 77 -7.43 -15.06 -8.27
CA SER A 77 -7.03 -14.07 -9.27
C SER A 77 -7.66 -12.73 -8.95
N ALA A 78 -6.95 -11.65 -9.24
CA ALA A 78 -7.53 -10.31 -9.27
C ALA A 78 -7.36 -9.69 -10.64
N PHE A 79 -8.39 -8.96 -11.04
CA PHE A 79 -8.37 -8.10 -12.22
C PHE A 79 -8.33 -6.67 -11.74
N ILE A 80 -7.43 -5.90 -12.35
CA ILE A 80 -7.21 -4.50 -12.00
C ILE A 80 -7.57 -3.68 -13.24
N HIS A 81 -8.53 -2.79 -13.06
CA HIS A 81 -8.97 -1.83 -14.06
C HIS A 81 -9.04 -0.42 -13.45
N GLY A 82 -9.14 0.60 -14.30
CA GLY A 82 -9.26 1.99 -13.85
C GLY A 82 -7.92 2.72 -13.68
N ASP A 83 -8.03 4.02 -13.48
CA ASP A 83 -6.91 4.93 -13.26
C ASP A 83 -6.87 5.38 -11.80
N LEU A 84 -5.67 5.65 -11.30
CA LEU A 84 -5.50 6.19 -9.96
C LEU A 84 -5.97 7.65 -9.90
N THR A 85 -7.01 7.95 -9.12
CA THR A 85 -7.64 9.28 -9.04
C THR A 85 -7.30 10.04 -7.76
N VAL A 86 -6.28 9.64 -7.01
CA VAL A 86 -5.95 10.32 -5.74
C VAL A 86 -5.52 11.75 -6.01
N ASN A 87 -6.30 12.71 -5.51
CA ASN A 87 -6.01 14.15 -5.65
C ASN A 87 -5.54 14.79 -4.33
N GLU A 88 -5.67 14.09 -3.21
CA GLU A 88 -5.39 14.62 -1.89
C GLU A 88 -3.89 14.51 -1.53
N SER A 89 -3.46 15.37 -0.60
CA SER A 89 -2.15 15.23 0.04
C SER A 89 -2.15 13.97 0.89
N PHE A 90 -1.13 13.13 0.74
CA PHE A 90 -1.00 11.94 1.57
C PHE A 90 -0.53 12.37 2.95
N VAL A 91 -1.40 12.21 3.93
CA VAL A 91 -1.02 12.25 5.33
C VAL A 91 -0.46 10.87 5.67
N LEU A 92 0.85 10.80 5.85
CA LEU A 92 1.52 9.63 6.41
C LEU A 92 1.12 9.56 7.89
N SER A 93 -0.04 8.98 8.14
CA SER A 93 -0.62 8.91 9.48
C SER A 93 -0.05 7.73 10.28
N SER A 94 0.63 6.78 9.61
CA SER A 94 1.13 5.59 10.28
C SER A 94 2.42 5.04 9.67
N ASN A 95 3.28 4.45 10.51
CA ASN A 95 4.48 3.70 10.08
C ASN A 95 4.17 2.42 9.28
N LYS A 96 2.97 2.29 8.70
CA LYS A 96 2.53 1.06 8.03
C LYS A 96 3.17 0.96 6.65
N LEU A 97 3.73 -0.22 6.37
CA LEU A 97 4.50 -0.49 5.16
C LEU A 97 3.69 -0.28 3.86
N TYR A 98 2.37 -0.54 3.88
CA TYR A 98 1.53 -0.36 2.70
C TYR A 98 1.39 1.11 2.25
N GLU A 99 1.52 2.08 3.16
CA GLU A 99 1.48 3.51 2.80
C GLU A 99 2.64 3.86 1.88
N LYS A 100 3.82 3.26 2.13
CA LYS A 100 5.01 3.40 1.27
C LYS A 100 4.75 2.85 -0.14
N TYR A 101 4.00 1.76 -0.26
CA TYR A 101 3.63 1.20 -1.57
C TYR A 101 2.70 2.12 -2.36
N ILE A 102 1.75 2.76 -1.68
CA ILE A 102 0.84 3.74 -2.29
C ILE A 102 1.62 4.95 -2.77
N ILE A 103 2.59 5.43 -1.99
CA ILE A 103 3.47 6.53 -2.42
C ILE A 103 4.19 6.18 -3.71
N LEU A 104 4.78 4.98 -3.79
CA LEU A 104 5.45 4.51 -5.00
C LEU A 104 4.49 4.42 -6.19
N LEU A 105 3.27 3.92 -5.96
CA LEU A 105 2.24 3.82 -6.97
C LEU A 105 1.85 5.19 -7.53
N VAL A 106 1.59 6.17 -6.66
CA VAL A 106 1.23 7.54 -7.03
C VAL A 106 2.36 8.21 -7.80
N LEU A 107 3.59 8.12 -7.30
CA LEU A 107 4.78 8.64 -7.98
C LEU A 107 4.98 8.01 -9.36
N SER A 108 4.72 6.71 -9.50
CA SER A 108 4.83 6.01 -10.78
C SER A 108 3.74 6.43 -11.77
N LYS A 109 2.51 6.68 -11.32
CA LYS A 109 1.38 6.98 -12.20
C LYS A 109 1.24 8.46 -12.53
N ARG A 110 1.44 9.35 -11.55
CA ARG A 110 1.28 10.81 -11.70
C ARG A 110 2.60 11.52 -11.97
N GLY A 111 3.73 10.91 -11.62
CA GLY A 111 5.04 11.55 -11.68
C GLY A 111 5.30 12.54 -10.54
N TYR A 112 4.35 12.73 -9.60
CA TYR A 112 4.54 13.54 -8.40
C TYR A 112 3.62 13.08 -7.27
N ILE A 113 3.94 13.46 -6.04
CA ILE A 113 3.13 13.24 -4.84
C ILE A 113 3.28 14.41 -3.87
N ASN A 114 2.21 14.79 -3.18
CA ASN A 114 2.27 15.74 -2.07
C ASN A 114 2.23 14.97 -0.75
N LEU A 115 3.26 15.13 0.08
CA LEU A 115 3.36 14.52 1.40
C LEU A 115 3.17 15.58 2.48
N SER A 116 2.39 15.27 3.52
CA SER A 116 2.48 16.00 4.79
C SER A 116 3.91 15.94 5.32
N GLU A 117 4.40 16.97 6.03
CA GLU A 117 5.81 17.10 6.42
C GLU A 117 6.36 15.89 7.21
N ASP A 118 6.89 14.90 6.51
CA ASP A 118 7.71 13.80 7.02
C ASP A 118 9.14 14.01 6.52
N LYS A 119 10.01 14.47 7.43
CA LYS A 119 11.39 14.81 7.10
C LYS A 119 12.20 13.59 6.65
N GLU A 120 11.98 12.42 7.25
CA GLU A 120 12.72 11.20 6.90
C GLU A 120 12.42 10.78 5.46
N PHE A 121 11.14 10.82 5.09
CA PHE A 121 10.71 10.44 3.75
C PHE A 121 11.18 11.44 2.68
N VAL A 122 11.16 12.74 2.99
CA VAL A 122 11.69 13.79 2.11
C VAL A 122 13.21 13.65 1.94
N ASP A 123 13.94 13.37 3.02
CA ASP A 123 15.40 13.16 2.97
C ASP A 123 15.74 11.91 2.13
N PHE A 124 14.97 10.82 2.28
CA PHE A 124 15.11 9.61 1.47
C PHE A 124 14.93 9.89 -0.03
N PHE A 125 13.85 10.56 -0.43
CA PHE A 125 13.61 10.89 -1.84
C PHE A 125 14.64 11.87 -2.39
N SER A 126 15.05 12.85 -1.60
CA SER A 126 16.12 13.79 -1.96
C SER A 126 17.45 13.05 -2.18
N TYR A 127 17.78 12.08 -1.32
CA TYR A 127 18.95 11.21 -1.47
C TYR A 127 18.89 10.38 -2.77
N LEU A 128 17.71 9.89 -3.14
CA LEU A 128 17.48 9.19 -4.41
C LEU A 128 17.47 10.12 -5.64
N GLY A 129 17.63 11.43 -5.45
CA GLY A 129 17.70 12.42 -6.52
C GLY A 129 16.34 12.84 -7.10
N PHE A 130 15.26 12.67 -6.33
CA PHE A 130 13.96 13.25 -6.65
C PHE A 130 13.98 14.76 -6.37
N LEU A 131 13.14 15.52 -7.09
CA LEU A 131 13.01 16.95 -6.83
C LEU A 131 11.95 17.17 -5.75
N CYS A 132 12.36 17.73 -4.62
CA CYS A 132 11.46 18.06 -3.51
C CYS A 132 11.25 19.58 -3.44
N LYS A 133 9.99 20.04 -3.46
CA LYS A 133 9.62 21.45 -3.29
C LYS A 133 8.67 21.59 -2.11
N LYS A 134 8.97 22.50 -1.19
CA LYS A 134 8.02 22.86 -0.12
C LYS A 134 6.92 23.76 -0.67
N ASP A 135 5.70 23.52 -0.20
CA ASP A 135 4.51 24.33 -0.44
C ASP A 135 3.75 24.54 0.90
N LEU A 136 2.74 25.41 0.92
CA LEU A 136 1.93 25.72 2.11
C LEU A 136 1.22 24.49 2.70
N ASN A 137 0.98 23.45 1.88
CA ASN A 137 0.24 22.25 2.24
C ASN A 137 1.11 20.99 2.40
N GLY A 138 2.45 21.11 2.38
CA GLY A 138 3.36 19.96 2.53
C GLY A 138 4.61 20.03 1.65
N THR A 139 5.20 18.87 1.37
CA THR A 139 6.33 18.72 0.44
C THR A 139 5.89 17.97 -0.81
N LEU A 140 6.02 18.64 -1.95
CA LEU A 140 5.75 18.10 -3.27
C LEU A 140 7.01 17.41 -3.81
N ILE A 141 6.93 16.11 -4.01
CA ILE A 141 8.02 15.27 -4.51
C ILE A 141 7.70 14.91 -5.95
N TYR A 142 8.61 15.26 -6.86
CA TYR A 142 8.50 14.95 -8.28
C TYR A 142 9.42 13.79 -8.63
N ASN A 143 8.88 12.83 -9.37
CA ASN A 143 9.67 11.82 -10.05
C ASN A 143 10.72 12.51 -10.94
N LYS A 144 11.91 11.91 -11.02
CA LYS A 144 13.05 12.46 -11.75
C LYS A 144 12.72 12.52 -13.25
N VAL A 145 12.17 13.63 -13.71
CA VAL A 145 12.11 13.94 -15.14
C VAL A 145 13.52 14.35 -15.57
N SER A 146 14.26 13.37 -16.09
CA SER A 146 15.62 13.52 -16.61
C SER A 146 15.73 14.74 -17.54
N ARG A 147 16.44 15.78 -17.09
CA ARG A 147 17.37 16.48 -17.98
C ARG A 147 18.69 15.71 -17.93
N LYS A 148 18.80 14.71 -18.82
CA LYS A 148 19.96 13.85 -19.12
C LYS A 148 20.25 12.71 -18.12
N LYS A 149 20.02 11.50 -18.64
CA LYS A 149 20.57 10.16 -18.31
C LYS A 149 20.12 9.54 -16.98
N SER A 150 19.65 8.29 -17.12
CA SER A 150 19.11 7.36 -16.11
C SER A 150 17.87 7.86 -15.35
N THR A 151 16.73 7.82 -16.03
CA THR A 151 15.43 7.55 -15.40
C THR A 151 15.36 6.08 -15.01
N ILE A 152 14.81 5.79 -13.84
CA ILE A 152 14.24 4.47 -13.57
C ILE A 152 12.90 4.47 -14.30
N THR A 153 12.94 4.14 -15.59
CA THR A 153 11.75 3.89 -16.40
C THR A 153 11.44 2.41 -16.26
N PHE A 154 10.32 2.06 -15.63
CA PHE A 154 9.79 0.70 -15.69
C PHE A 154 9.22 0.51 -17.10
N TYR A 155 9.95 -0.18 -17.97
CA TYR A 155 9.47 -0.51 -19.32
C TYR A 155 8.36 -1.57 -19.24
N SER A 156 7.37 -1.44 -20.13
CA SER A 156 6.23 -2.35 -20.29
C SER A 156 6.65 -3.70 -20.90
#